data_AF-A0A348V8Q5-F1
#
_entry.id   AF-A0A348V8Q5-F1
#
_cell.length_a   1.000
_cell.length_b   1.000
_cell.length_c   1.000
_cell.angle_alpha   90.00
_cell.angle_beta   90.00
_cell.angle_gamma   90.00
#
_symmetry.space_group_name_H-M   'P 1'
#
loop_
_entity.id
_entity.type
_entity.pdbx_description
1 polymer ?
#
loop_
_entity_poly.entity_id
_entity_poly.type
_entity_poly.pdbx_seq_one_letter_code
_entity_poly.pdbx_strand_id
1 'polypeptide(L)'
;MEAYDDLDIIGNVCRKMFDDKGKLHITIKLFEESLSAKQRGLYWRWVSTICADTGDTKDDFHEQAKERIFLNTYLADAVNHQELIQLVETMKAVRLKIPSEYPLIRKWIIKHVSHLDATVKNMKDVLKQLESEASSLGIRLPPPPGPGLTYETKYEESRYV
;
A
#
# COMPACT_ATOMS: atom_id res chain seq x y z
N MET A 1 -16.84 29.37 -7.89
CA MET A 1 -16.02 30.54 -7.52
C MET A 1 -15.23 30.19 -6.25
N GLU A 2 -14.50 29.07 -6.27
CA GLU A 2 -13.76 28.52 -5.11
C GLU A 2 -12.32 28.11 -5.47
N ALA A 3 -11.99 27.98 -6.75
CA ALA A 3 -10.64 27.58 -7.20
C ALA A 3 -9.58 28.69 -7.11
N TYR A 4 -9.97 29.93 -6.79
CA TYR A 4 -9.04 31.06 -6.70
C TYR A 4 -8.40 31.22 -5.31
N ASP A 5 -9.05 30.70 -4.25
CA ASP A 5 -8.53 30.80 -2.87
C ASP A 5 -7.33 29.88 -2.64
N ASP A 6 -7.29 28.72 -3.31
CA ASP A 6 -6.17 27.76 -3.22
C ASP A 6 -4.89 28.29 -3.89
N LEU A 7 -5.01 29.11 -4.93
CA LEU A 7 -3.86 29.74 -5.59
C LEU A 7 -3.20 30.81 -4.71
N ASP A 8 -3.99 31.49 -3.88
CA ASP A 8 -3.47 32.47 -2.91
C ASP A 8 -2.66 31.80 -1.79
N ILE A 9 -3.05 30.59 -1.37
CA ILE A 9 -2.27 29.79 -0.41
C ILE A 9 -0.91 29.43 -1.00
N ILE A 10 -0.87 28.95 -2.25
CA ILE A 10 0.39 28.65 -2.96
C ILE A 10 1.23 29.93 -3.08
N GLY A 11 0.62 31.05 -3.47
CA GLY A 11 1.30 32.34 -3.60
C GLY A 11 1.92 32.84 -2.29
N ASN A 12 1.28 32.58 -1.15
CA ASN A 12 1.77 32.97 0.17
C ASN A 12 2.90 32.05 0.68
N VAL A 13 2.83 30.74 0.41
CA VAL A 13 3.91 29.79 0.71
C VAL A 13 5.15 30.11 -0.12
N CYS A 14 4.98 30.36 -1.42
CA CYS A 14 6.08 30.68 -2.32
C CYS A 14 6.78 31.99 -1.94
N ARG A 15 6.02 33.03 -1.52
CA ARG A 15 6.58 34.29 -1.02
C ARG A 15 7.42 34.10 0.25
N LYS A 16 6.90 33.37 1.24
CA LYS A 16 7.64 33.04 2.47
C LYS A 16 8.93 32.27 2.19
N MET A 17 8.94 31.40 1.19
CA MET A 17 10.13 30.63 0.79
C MET A 17 11.13 31.44 -0.05
N PHE A 18 10.69 32.53 -0.68
CA PHE A 18 11.53 33.41 -1.52
C PHE A 18 12.37 34.38 -0.70
N ASP A 19 11.86 34.82 0.46
CA ASP A 19 12.57 35.76 1.34
C ASP A 19 13.82 35.13 1.98
N ASP A 20 13.91 33.79 2.01
CA ASP A 20 15.04 33.04 2.54
C ASP A 20 15.75 32.19 1.46
N LYS A 21 16.66 32.85 0.73
CA LYS A 21 17.84 32.26 0.05
C LYS A 21 17.61 31.12 -0.96
N GLY A 22 17.39 31.48 -2.23
CA GLY A 22 17.81 30.64 -3.38
C GLY A 22 16.74 30.41 -4.46
N LYS A 23 17.15 29.72 -5.55
CA LYS A 23 16.25 29.36 -6.67
C LYS A 23 15.29 28.25 -6.22
N LEU A 24 13.99 28.53 -6.25
CA LEU A 24 12.93 27.57 -5.95
C LEU A 24 12.41 26.92 -7.25
N HIS A 25 12.46 25.59 -7.33
CA HIS A 25 11.87 24.84 -8.44
C HIS A 25 10.54 24.24 -7.98
N ILE A 26 9.43 24.79 -8.48
CA ILE A 26 8.08 24.33 -8.18
C ILE A 26 7.54 23.59 -9.40
N THR A 27 7.14 22.34 -9.21
CA THR A 27 6.48 21.55 -10.25
C THR A 27 5.04 21.30 -9.84
N ILE A 28 4.12 22.03 -10.45
CA ILE A 28 2.67 21.80 -10.32
C ILE A 28 2.28 20.77 -11.38
N LYS A 29 1.65 19.68 -10.96
CA LYS A 29 1.08 18.67 -11.87
C LYS A 29 -0.41 18.53 -11.59
N LEU A 30 -1.19 18.31 -12.65
CA LEU A 30 -2.59 17.91 -12.52
C LEU A 30 -2.66 16.61 -11.72
N PHE A 31 -3.57 16.55 -10.75
CA PHE A 31 -3.84 15.33 -10.02
C PHE A 31 -4.49 14.32 -10.98
N GLU A 32 -3.69 13.39 -11.47
CA GLU A 32 -4.19 12.19 -12.14
C GLU A 32 -4.19 11.07 -11.11
N GLU A 33 -5.38 10.55 -10.80
CA GLU A 33 -5.50 9.40 -9.92
C GLU A 33 -4.81 8.19 -10.57
N SER A 34 -3.63 7.85 -10.07
CA SER A 34 -2.86 6.73 -10.61
C SER A 34 -3.63 5.42 -10.40
N LEU A 35 -3.40 4.45 -11.29
CA LEU A 35 -3.96 3.11 -11.11
C LEU A 35 -3.57 2.50 -9.74
N SER A 36 -2.38 2.82 -9.24
CA SER A 36 -1.93 2.44 -7.90
C SER A 36 -2.71 3.14 -6.77
N ALA A 37 -3.17 4.38 -6.95
CA ALA A 37 -4.04 5.05 -5.99
C ALA A 37 -5.42 4.37 -5.92
N LYS A 38 -6.02 4.06 -7.07
CA LYS A 38 -7.28 3.31 -7.12
C LYS A 38 -7.19 1.92 -6.49
N GLN A 39 -6.10 1.20 -6.75
CA GLN A 39 -5.84 -0.11 -6.14
C GLN A 39 -5.64 -0.03 -4.62
N ARG A 40 -5.00 1.02 -4.11
CA ARG A 40 -4.90 1.27 -2.67
C ARG A 40 -6.27 1.56 -2.04
N GLY A 41 -7.13 2.30 -2.74
CA GLY A 41 -8.53 2.48 -2.33
C GLY A 41 -9.28 1.15 -2.22
N LEU A 42 -9.12 0.27 -3.22
CA LEU A 42 -9.71 -1.06 -3.20
C LEU A 42 -9.15 -1.91 -2.05
N TYR A 43 -7.84 -1.88 -1.81
CA TYR A 43 -7.20 -2.56 -0.69
C TYR A 43 -7.85 -2.16 0.64
N TRP A 44 -8.00 -0.86 0.92
CA TRP A 44 -8.61 -0.42 2.18
C TRP A 44 -10.09 -0.78 2.29
N ARG A 45 -10.82 -0.81 1.18
CA ARG A 45 -12.20 -1.29 1.15
C ARG A 45 -12.29 -2.77 1.54
N TRP A 46 -11.38 -3.59 1.02
CA TRP A 46 -11.31 -5.01 1.35
C TRP A 46 -10.86 -5.28 2.78
N VAL A 47 -9.81 -4.58 3.24
CA VAL A 47 -9.40 -4.64 4.65
C VAL A 47 -10.58 -4.30 5.58
N SER A 48 -11.33 -3.24 5.25
CA SER A 48 -12.52 -2.87 6.03
C SER A 48 -13.57 -3.97 6.07
N THR A 49 -13.75 -4.71 4.98
CA THR A 49 -14.71 -5.82 4.89
C THR A 49 -14.22 -7.01 5.73
N ILE A 50 -12.95 -7.37 5.59
CA ILE A 50 -12.36 -8.49 6.35
C ILE A 50 -12.40 -8.19 7.86
N CYS A 51 -11.99 -7.00 8.27
CA CYS A 51 -12.01 -6.59 9.69
C CYS A 51 -13.43 -6.59 10.28
N ALA A 52 -14.45 -6.26 9.48
CA ALA A 52 -15.84 -6.33 9.93
C ALA A 52 -16.28 -7.77 10.24
N ASP A 53 -15.75 -8.75 9.49
CA ASP A 53 -16.08 -10.17 9.64
C ASP A 53 -15.19 -10.87 10.70
N THR A 54 -13.93 -10.49 10.85
CA THR A 54 -12.99 -11.11 11.81
C THR A 54 -12.98 -10.45 13.19
N GLY A 55 -13.42 -9.19 13.29
CA GLY A 55 -13.35 -8.38 14.51
C GLY A 55 -12.01 -7.70 14.76
N ASP A 56 -11.06 -7.80 13.82
CA ASP A 56 -9.77 -7.10 13.90
C ASP A 56 -9.94 -5.59 13.66
N THR A 57 -8.99 -4.79 14.15
CA THR A 57 -8.90 -3.39 13.72
C THR A 57 -8.20 -3.30 12.36
N LYS A 58 -8.54 -2.26 11.59
CA LYS A 58 -7.89 -2.02 10.29
C LYS A 58 -6.39 -1.83 10.41
N ASP A 59 -5.93 -1.21 11.50
CA ASP A 59 -4.51 -0.95 11.74
C ASP A 59 -3.77 -2.25 12.08
N ASP A 60 -4.33 -3.09 12.94
CA ASP A 60 -3.76 -4.39 13.29
C ASP A 60 -3.69 -5.29 12.05
N PHE A 61 -4.79 -5.35 11.28
CA PHE A 61 -4.80 -6.11 10.04
C PHE A 61 -3.77 -5.56 9.04
N HIS A 62 -3.66 -4.24 8.91
CA HIS A 62 -2.68 -3.62 8.02
C HIS A 62 -1.24 -3.91 8.45
N GLU A 63 -0.92 -3.84 9.75
CA GLU A 63 0.40 -4.19 10.28
C GLU A 63 0.76 -5.64 9.97
N GLN A 64 -0.17 -6.57 10.16
CA GLN A 64 0.07 -7.97 9.82
C GLN A 64 0.15 -8.19 8.29
N ALA A 65 -0.66 -7.49 7.49
CA ALA A 65 -0.63 -7.54 6.04
C ALA A 65 0.69 -6.99 5.47
N LYS A 66 1.29 -5.97 6.09
CA LYS A 66 2.62 -5.47 5.71
C LYS A 66 3.66 -6.57 5.74
N GLU A 67 3.59 -7.43 6.74
CA GLU A 67 4.52 -8.52 6.89
C GLU A 67 4.21 -9.70 5.97
N ARG A 68 2.96 -10.21 5.98
CA ARG A 68 2.65 -11.46 5.28
C ARG A 68 2.33 -11.28 3.79
N ILE A 69 1.92 -10.08 3.37
CA ILE A 69 1.53 -9.79 1.97
C ILE A 69 2.53 -8.83 1.31
N PHE A 70 2.74 -7.63 1.87
CA PHE A 70 3.57 -6.61 1.20
C PHE A 70 5.04 -7.00 1.15
N LEU A 71 5.61 -7.47 2.26
CA LEU A 71 7.01 -7.91 2.29
C LEU A 71 7.27 -9.01 1.26
N ASN A 72 6.41 -10.03 1.21
CA ASN A 72 6.52 -11.11 0.22
C ASN A 72 6.43 -10.59 -1.22
N THR A 73 5.53 -9.65 -1.47
CA THR A 73 5.36 -9.03 -2.79
C THR A 73 6.60 -8.23 -3.21
N TYR A 74 7.19 -7.46 -2.30
CA TYR A 74 8.39 -6.67 -2.57
C TYR A 74 9.62 -7.54 -2.75
N LEU A 75 9.74 -8.63 -1.98
CA LEU A 75 10.83 -9.60 -2.13
C LEU A 75 10.78 -10.32 -3.49
N ALA A 76 9.58 -10.56 -4.03
CA ALA A 76 9.41 -11.11 -5.38
C ALA A 76 9.76 -10.11 -6.49
N ASP A 77 9.79 -8.82 -6.19
CA ASP A 77 10.09 -7.73 -7.13
C ASP A 77 11.44 -7.07 -6.85
N ALA A 78 12.48 -7.91 -6.81
CA ALA A 78 13.83 -7.55 -6.38
C ALA A 78 14.45 -6.33 -7.09
N VAL A 79 14.05 -6.09 -8.34
CA VAL A 79 14.55 -4.97 -9.15
C VAL A 79 14.18 -3.62 -8.52
N ASN A 80 13.00 -3.52 -7.89
CA ASN A 80 12.49 -2.26 -7.33
C ASN A 80 12.73 -2.11 -5.82
N HIS A 81 13.17 -3.18 -5.13
CA HIS A 81 13.24 -3.23 -3.66
C HIS A 81 14.53 -3.86 -3.12
N GLN A 82 15.68 -3.59 -3.74
CA GLN A 82 16.98 -4.16 -3.33
C GLN A 82 17.33 -3.89 -1.85
N GLU A 83 17.08 -2.69 -1.35
CA GLU A 83 17.35 -2.33 0.05
C GLU A 83 16.52 -3.17 1.03
N LEU A 84 15.26 -3.44 0.69
CA LEU A 84 14.37 -4.25 1.50
C LEU A 84 14.81 -5.72 1.53
N ILE A 85 15.31 -6.25 0.40
CA ILE A 85 15.91 -7.58 0.36
C ILE A 85 17.09 -7.67 1.33
N GLN A 86 17.97 -6.66 1.30
CA GLN A 86 19.13 -6.65 2.18
C GLN A 86 18.72 -6.59 3.66
N LEU A 87 17.71 -5.79 4.01
CA LEU A 87 17.14 -5.75 5.35
C LEU A 87 16.55 -7.08 5.80
N VAL A 88 15.85 -7.79 4.91
CA VAL A 88 15.29 -9.12 5.21
C VAL A 88 16.41 -10.16 5.40
N GLU A 89 17.47 -10.13 4.61
CA GLU A 89 18.62 -11.00 4.82
C GLU A 89 19.33 -10.71 6.15
N THR A 90 19.47 -9.43 6.52
CA THR A 90 19.94 -9.04 7.86
C THR A 90 19.02 -9.59 8.96
N MET A 91 17.70 -9.49 8.77
CA MET A 91 16.71 -10.00 9.72
C MET A 91 16.84 -11.52 9.91
N LYS A 92 17.04 -12.28 8.82
CA LYS A 92 17.28 -13.73 8.86
C LYS A 92 18.58 -14.06 9.60
N ALA A 93 19.66 -13.31 9.34
CA ALA A 93 20.94 -13.51 10.02
C ALA A 93 20.85 -13.21 11.53
N VAL A 94 20.15 -12.15 11.91
CA VAL A 94 19.90 -11.80 13.33
C VAL A 94 19.09 -12.89 14.01
N ARG A 95 18.05 -13.43 13.36
CA ARG A 95 17.26 -14.55 13.91
C ARG A 95 18.12 -15.73 14.33
N LEU A 96 19.17 -16.02 13.55
CA LEU A 96 20.07 -17.14 13.81
C LEU A 96 21.14 -16.80 14.86
N LYS A 97 21.65 -15.57 14.86
CA LYS A 97 22.80 -15.18 15.70
C LYS A 97 22.40 -14.60 17.05
N ILE A 98 21.31 -13.84 17.10
CA ILE A 98 20.83 -13.12 18.29
C ILE A 98 19.29 -13.19 18.34
N PRO A 99 18.71 -14.36 18.70
CA PRO A 99 17.27 -14.55 18.67
C PRO A 99 16.47 -13.60 19.57
N SER A 100 17.08 -13.09 20.65
CA SER A 100 16.45 -12.13 21.57
C SER A 100 16.16 -10.77 20.93
N GLU A 101 16.99 -10.34 19.98
CA GLU A 101 16.86 -9.05 19.29
C GLU A 101 15.96 -9.14 18.04
N TYR A 102 15.71 -10.36 17.56
CA TYR A 102 14.92 -10.60 16.36
C TYR A 102 13.53 -9.94 16.39
N PRO A 103 12.73 -10.03 17.46
CA PRO A 103 11.40 -9.40 17.50
C PRO A 103 11.45 -7.88 17.34
N LEU A 104 12.45 -7.21 17.92
CA LEU A 104 12.62 -5.76 17.84
C LEU A 104 12.98 -5.32 16.43
N ILE A 105 13.95 -6.01 15.81
CA ILE A 105 14.39 -5.72 14.44
C ILE A 105 13.28 -6.04 13.44
N ARG A 106 12.58 -7.16 13.61
CA ARG A 106 11.42 -7.51 12.79
C ARG A 106 10.35 -6.43 12.84
N LYS A 107 9.97 -5.96 14.04
CA LYS A 107 9.00 -4.87 14.22
C LYS A 107 9.46 -3.58 13.55
N TRP A 108 10.75 -3.25 13.68
CA TRP A 108 11.32 -2.08 13.03
C TRP A 108 11.23 -2.17 11.50
N ILE A 109 11.57 -3.31 10.90
CA ILE A 109 11.48 -3.52 9.44
C ILE A 109 10.03 -3.41 8.96
N ILE A 110 9.09 -4.09 9.62
CA ILE A 110 7.66 -4.07 9.24
C ILE A 110 7.12 -2.63 9.26
N LYS A 111 7.53 -1.81 10.23
CA LYS A 111 7.13 -0.40 10.30
C LYS A 111 7.57 0.39 9.05
N HIS A 112 8.72 0.05 8.47
CA HIS A 112 9.26 0.72 7.27
C HIS A 112 8.73 0.15 5.95
N VAL A 113 8.01 -0.98 5.97
CA VAL A 113 7.27 -1.45 4.80
C VAL A 113 6.09 -0.52 4.58
N SER A 114 6.20 0.32 3.55
CA SER A 114 5.15 1.26 3.15
C SER A 114 4.36 0.71 1.98
N HIS A 115 3.02 0.74 2.08
CA HIS A 115 2.13 0.43 0.96
C HIS A 115 2.08 1.57 -0.07
N LEU A 116 2.63 2.75 0.25
CA LEU A 116 2.69 3.88 -0.67
C LEU A 116 3.77 3.71 -1.74
N ASP A 117 4.77 2.87 -1.46
CA ASP A 117 5.88 2.58 -2.38
C ASP A 117 5.51 1.45 -3.38
N ALA A 118 4.32 0.87 -3.24
CA ALA A 118 3.86 -0.21 -4.10
C ALA A 118 3.62 0.29 -5.53
N THR A 119 4.28 -0.32 -6.50
CA THR A 119 3.97 -0.10 -7.92
C THR A 119 2.59 -0.71 -8.25
N VAL A 120 2.06 -0.38 -9.44
CA VAL A 120 0.84 -1.01 -9.95
C VAL A 120 0.93 -2.54 -9.96
N LYS A 121 2.10 -3.09 -10.30
CA LYS A 121 2.36 -4.54 -10.29
C LYS A 121 2.27 -5.08 -8.87
N ASN A 122 3.01 -4.47 -7.93
CA ASN A 122 2.96 -4.92 -6.53
C ASN A 122 1.54 -4.84 -5.97
N MET A 123 0.79 -3.78 -6.26
CA MET A 123 -0.59 -3.66 -5.79
C MET A 123 -1.53 -4.71 -6.39
N LYS A 124 -1.33 -5.14 -7.64
CA LYS A 124 -2.09 -6.27 -8.21
C LYS A 124 -1.82 -7.56 -7.43
N ASP A 125 -0.55 -7.83 -7.13
CA ASP A 125 -0.15 -9.03 -6.39
C ASP A 125 -0.62 -9.00 -4.93
N VAL A 126 -0.60 -7.84 -4.29
CA VAL A 126 -1.15 -7.61 -2.95
C VAL A 126 -2.65 -7.90 -2.93
N LEU A 127 -3.42 -7.33 -3.87
CA LEU A 127 -4.86 -7.56 -3.97
C LEU A 127 -5.17 -9.04 -4.19
N LYS A 128 -4.46 -9.70 -5.11
CA LYS A 128 -4.65 -11.13 -5.37
C LYS A 128 -4.41 -11.99 -4.13
N GLN A 129 -3.36 -11.71 -3.36
CA GLN A 129 -3.10 -12.40 -2.09
C GLN A 129 -4.19 -12.14 -1.05
N LEU A 130 -4.63 -10.89 -0.92
CA LEU A 130 -5.69 -10.51 0.01
C LEU A 130 -7.03 -11.17 -0.32
N GLU A 131 -7.37 -11.29 -1.61
CA GLU A 131 -8.56 -12.02 -2.05
C GLU A 131 -8.47 -13.52 -1.75
N SER A 132 -7.30 -14.12 -1.97
CA SER A 132 -7.08 -15.52 -1.62
C SER A 132 -7.24 -15.76 -0.12
N GLU A 133 -6.80 -14.82 0.71
CA GLU A 133 -6.94 -14.89 2.17
C GLU A 133 -8.40 -14.70 2.60
N ALA A 134 -9.11 -13.73 2.04
CA ALA A 134 -10.55 -13.58 2.31
C ALA A 134 -11.33 -14.84 1.89
N SER A 135 -10.98 -15.42 0.74
CA SER A 135 -11.61 -16.66 0.25
C SER A 135 -11.36 -17.85 1.18
N SER A 136 -10.15 -17.99 1.75
CA SER A 136 -9.86 -19.07 2.70
C SER A 136 -10.59 -18.90 4.03
N LEU A 137 -10.95 -17.66 4.39
CA LEU A 137 -11.78 -17.32 5.53
C LEU A 137 -13.30 -17.39 5.23
N GLY A 138 -13.70 -17.66 3.98
CA GLY A 138 -15.10 -17.66 3.55
C GLY A 138 -15.73 -16.26 3.44
N ILE A 139 -14.92 -15.20 3.44
CA ILE A 139 -15.34 -13.80 3.39
C ILE A 139 -15.56 -13.38 1.94
N ARG A 140 -16.73 -12.82 1.63
CA ARG A 140 -17.02 -12.27 0.30
C ARG A 140 -16.58 -10.81 0.21
N LEU A 141 -15.60 -10.54 -0.64
CA LEU A 141 -15.12 -9.19 -0.89
C LEU A 141 -16.01 -8.44 -1.90
N PRO A 142 -16.18 -7.12 -1.73
CA PRO A 142 -16.91 -6.31 -2.70
C PRO A 142 -16.13 -6.19 -4.03
N PRO A 143 -16.81 -6.11 -5.18
CA PRO A 143 -16.14 -6.00 -6.47
C PRO A 143 -15.38 -4.66 -6.62
N PRO A 144 -14.36 -4.61 -7.50
CA PRO A 144 -13.65 -3.37 -7.83
C PRO A 144 -14.59 -2.27 -8.36
N PRO A 145 -14.38 -1.00 -7.99
CA PRO A 145 -15.30 0.10 -8.32
C PRO A 145 -15.23 0.59 -9.79
N GLY A 146 -14.45 -0.04 -10.68
CA GLY A 146 -14.37 0.38 -12.07
C GLY A 146 -13.58 -0.56 -12.99
N PRO A 147 -13.73 -0.40 -14.32
CA PRO A 147 -13.04 -1.20 -15.32
C PRO A 147 -11.52 -0.98 -15.24
N GLY A 148 -10.73 -2.07 -15.33
CA GLY A 148 -9.27 -2.03 -15.28
C GLY A 148 -8.64 -2.18 -13.89
N LEU A 149 -9.44 -2.17 -12.82
CA LEU A 149 -9.03 -2.62 -11.47
C LEU A 149 -9.20 -4.14 -11.26
N THR A 150 -9.79 -4.80 -12.24
CA THR A 150 -9.93 -6.24 -12.33
C THR A 150 -8.56 -6.87 -12.58
N TYR A 151 -8.07 -7.64 -11.62
CA TYR A 151 -7.35 -8.87 -11.93
C TYR A 151 -8.36 -9.79 -12.61
N GLU A 152 -7.93 -10.61 -13.56
CA GLU A 152 -8.80 -11.55 -14.31
C GLU A 152 -9.40 -12.62 -13.38
N THR A 153 -10.29 -12.24 -12.47
CA THR A 153 -11.25 -13.19 -11.95
C THR A 153 -12.29 -13.35 -13.03
N LYS A 154 -12.33 -14.57 -13.57
CA LYS A 154 -13.56 -15.16 -14.06
C LYS A 154 -14.57 -15.09 -12.90
N TYR A 155 -15.22 -13.95 -12.72
CA TYR A 155 -16.58 -13.93 -12.22
C TYR A 155 -17.39 -14.63 -13.32
N GLU A 156 -17.32 -15.96 -13.35
CA GLU A 156 -18.36 -16.73 -14.00
C GLU A 156 -19.64 -16.27 -13.35
N GLU A 157 -20.45 -15.57 -14.15
CA GLU A 157 -21.86 -15.36 -13.89
C GLU A 157 -22.45 -16.72 -13.53
N SER A 158 -22.43 -17.07 -12.25
CA SER A 158 -23.31 -18.07 -11.68
C SER A 158 -24.68 -17.44 -11.73
N ARG A 159 -25.26 -17.47 -12.94
CA ARG A 159 -26.66 -17.29 -13.20
C ARG A 159 -27.38 -18.31 -12.34
N TYR A 160 -27.83 -17.85 -11.18
CA TYR A 160 -28.85 -18.54 -10.44
C TYR A 160 -30.17 -18.33 -11.21
N VAL A 161 -30.60 -19.45 -11.82
CA VAL A 161 -31.96 -19.89 -12.16
C VAL A 161 -32.81 -18.96 -13.01
#